data_AF-A0A1G0C5F1-F1
#
_entry.id   AF-A0A1G0C5F1-F1
#
_cell.length_a   1.000
_cell.length_b   1.000
_cell.length_c   1.000
_cell.angle_alpha   90.00
_cell.angle_beta   90.00
_cell.angle_gamma   90.00
#
_symmetry.space_group_name_H-M   'P 1'
#
loop_
_entity.id
_entity.type
_entity.pdbx_description
1 polymer ?
#
loop_
_entity_poly.entity_id
_entity_poly.type
_entity_poly.pdbx_seq_one_letter_code
_entity_poly.pdbx_strand_id
1 'polypeptide(L)'
;MKLLLYVCTASFFLLTSKKVTAQENTSATVRHQLEQLNENWINKEVDFPILSQNSLLSNDVPLIQTHLSLVETVLRNESTDNLTPAQRENRIKCLDILHDYWMGGVFPKNINHKDRTPYFIDYKGTACAVGQLIIETGHEDFAWKIAEEDNNAYIKEMNYPELKSWATNYGFTVDELAWIQPAYDLCDTSCVYTTYIYALGGQAPYSYYWNDGQVTQFVTDRCPGNTYSCIIVDALGDTIPSLNCTIGYGGVSNQGNVITIPPVTNPILYNMNSTNDDGTCNGTATVTVTSSHSVMGYSWMPSGQNTQTATNLCAGMHKVTILTDMFCAKTDSVYIGTLDLMENNTTNTVDFAPNPFHDEAAILNVDFQDADIFIYNTLGSQIGIRKLKAGIVYREDLPNGLYLFKVVNTKGQESIGRFLIN
;
A
#
# COMPACT_ATOMS: atom_id res chain seq x y z
N MET A 1 -48.97 86.33 -9.56
CA MET A 1 -48.90 86.42 -8.09
C MET A 1 -48.15 85.18 -7.59
N LYS A 2 -46.90 85.37 -7.11
CA LYS A 2 -45.89 84.38 -6.59
C LYS A 2 -45.49 83.25 -7.58
N LEU A 3 -44.34 83.21 -8.27
CA LEU A 3 -42.91 83.36 -7.93
C LEU A 3 -42.37 82.29 -6.94
N LEU A 4 -41.53 81.36 -7.42
CA LEU A 4 -40.23 81.03 -6.80
C LEU A 4 -39.33 80.15 -7.72
N LEU A 5 -38.14 80.69 -8.00
CA LEU A 5 -36.89 80.05 -8.46
C LEU A 5 -36.36 79.01 -7.47
N TYR A 6 -35.48 78.08 -7.88
CA TYR A 6 -34.23 77.67 -7.20
C TYR A 6 -33.51 76.64 -8.09
N VAL A 7 -32.51 77.03 -8.90
CA VAL A 7 -31.07 77.17 -8.62
C VAL A 7 -30.35 75.84 -8.35
N CYS A 8 -29.40 75.55 -9.23
CA CYS A 8 -28.39 74.52 -9.20
C CYS A 8 -27.33 74.83 -8.13
N THR A 9 -26.94 73.85 -7.31
CA THR A 9 -25.67 73.89 -6.56
C THR A 9 -24.95 72.55 -6.66
N ALA A 10 -23.67 72.63 -7.02
CA ALA A 10 -22.71 71.55 -6.97
C ALA A 10 -22.42 71.15 -5.50
N SER A 11 -22.05 69.90 -5.26
CA SER A 11 -21.35 69.50 -4.04
C SER A 11 -20.23 68.52 -4.36
N PHE A 12 -19.10 68.81 -3.72
CA PHE A 12 -17.77 68.28 -3.93
C PHE A 12 -17.51 67.14 -2.92
N PHE A 13 -16.90 66.05 -3.41
CA PHE A 13 -16.10 65.02 -2.72
C PHE A 13 -16.58 64.35 -1.42
N LEU A 14 -16.71 63.02 -1.51
CA LEU A 14 -16.04 62.09 -0.59
C LEU A 14 -15.80 60.76 -1.33
N LEU A 15 -14.55 60.50 -1.72
CA LEU A 15 -14.11 59.15 -2.06
C LEU A 15 -14.26 58.29 -0.81
N THR A 16 -15.16 57.32 -0.86
CA THR A 16 -15.05 56.11 -0.05
C THR A 16 -14.93 54.95 -1.01
N SER A 17 -13.86 54.18 -0.83
CA SER A 17 -13.52 53.02 -1.63
C SER A 17 -14.72 52.07 -1.68
N LYS A 18 -15.21 51.77 -2.89
CA LYS A 18 -15.96 50.54 -3.10
C LYS A 18 -15.01 49.41 -2.71
N LYS A 19 -15.24 48.82 -1.52
CA LYS A 19 -14.82 47.45 -1.26
C LYS A 19 -15.49 46.63 -2.35
N VAL A 20 -14.70 46.24 -3.35
CA VAL A 20 -15.03 45.14 -4.23
C VAL A 20 -15.09 43.94 -3.31
N THR A 21 -16.28 43.61 -2.81
CA THR A 21 -16.52 42.30 -2.22
C THR A 21 -16.34 41.31 -3.35
N ALA A 22 -15.29 40.51 -3.25
CA ALA A 22 -15.10 39.35 -4.08
C ALA A 22 -16.41 38.55 -4.06
N GLN A 23 -16.99 38.35 -5.23
CA GLN A 23 -18.00 37.32 -5.41
C GLN A 23 -17.25 36.00 -5.25
N GLU A 24 -17.22 35.48 -4.02
CA GLU A 24 -16.64 34.17 -3.74
C GLU A 24 -17.35 33.15 -4.62
N ASN A 25 -16.56 32.39 -5.37
CA ASN A 25 -17.05 31.41 -6.30
C ASN A 25 -17.53 30.18 -5.50
N THR A 26 -18.72 30.26 -4.92
CA THR A 26 -19.30 29.25 -4.03
C THR A 26 -19.50 27.89 -4.69
N SER A 27 -19.51 27.82 -6.04
CA SER A 27 -19.73 26.58 -6.79
C SER A 27 -18.56 25.58 -6.77
N ALA A 28 -17.38 25.98 -6.28
CA ALA A 28 -16.17 25.15 -6.33
C ALA A 28 -15.71 24.64 -4.95
N THR A 29 -16.48 24.85 -3.89
CA THR A 29 -16.10 24.47 -2.52
C THR A 29 -16.45 23.01 -2.23
N VAL A 30 -15.74 22.38 -1.30
CA VAL A 30 -16.09 21.05 -0.76
C VAL A 30 -17.52 21.04 -0.23
N ARG A 31 -17.95 22.11 0.43
CA ARG A 31 -19.34 22.29 0.88
C ARG A 31 -20.35 22.08 -0.26
N HIS A 32 -20.13 22.74 -1.39
CA HIS A 32 -21.04 22.63 -2.54
C HIS A 32 -21.08 21.21 -3.12
N GLN A 33 -19.92 20.53 -3.19
CA GLN A 33 -19.87 19.13 -3.64
C GLN A 33 -20.62 18.19 -2.69
N LEU A 34 -20.51 18.40 -1.38
CA LEU A 34 -21.23 17.63 -0.37
C LEU A 34 -22.75 17.89 -0.42
N GLU A 35 -23.19 19.12 -0.70
CA GLU A 35 -24.60 19.45 -0.91
C GLU A 35 -25.18 18.75 -2.14
N GLN A 36 -24.39 18.61 -3.22
CA GLN A 36 -24.79 17.82 -4.38
C GLN A 36 -24.82 16.32 -4.08
N LEU A 37 -23.89 15.83 -3.25
CA LEU A 37 -23.84 14.43 -2.84
C LEU A 37 -25.04 14.04 -1.97
N ASN A 38 -25.40 14.92 -1.04
CA ASN A 38 -26.49 14.74 -0.08
C ASN A 38 -27.06 16.10 0.33
N GLU A 39 -28.30 16.39 -0.08
CA GLU A 39 -28.96 17.67 0.18
C GLU A 39 -29.14 18.00 1.68
N ASN A 40 -29.05 16.99 2.57
CA ASN A 40 -29.11 17.24 4.01
C ASN A 40 -27.97 18.15 4.50
N TRP A 41 -26.89 18.35 3.74
CA TRP A 41 -25.87 19.35 4.05
C TRP A 41 -26.38 20.78 4.00
N ILE A 42 -27.34 21.12 3.13
CA ILE A 42 -27.79 22.50 2.86
C ILE A 42 -28.20 23.22 4.15
N ASN A 43 -28.93 22.51 5.02
CA ASN A 43 -29.47 23.07 6.26
C ASN A 43 -28.66 22.69 7.51
N LYS A 44 -27.46 22.11 7.36
CA LYS A 44 -26.60 21.73 8.48
C LYS A 44 -25.58 22.82 8.77
N GLU A 45 -25.71 23.41 9.95
CA GLU A 45 -24.76 24.36 10.51
C GLU A 45 -23.62 23.60 11.19
N VAL A 46 -22.55 23.34 10.44
CA VAL A 46 -21.34 22.69 10.95
C VAL A 46 -20.11 23.46 10.48
N ASP A 47 -19.13 23.59 11.37
CA ASP A 47 -17.90 24.36 11.14
C ASP A 47 -16.71 23.41 11.01
N PHE A 48 -16.44 22.97 9.79
CA PHE A 48 -15.24 22.21 9.46
C PHE A 48 -14.38 23.02 8.49
N PRO A 49 -13.08 23.23 8.76
CA PRO A 49 -12.19 24.01 7.89
C PRO A 49 -12.11 23.51 6.44
N ILE A 50 -12.34 22.21 6.21
CA ILE A 50 -12.34 21.61 4.87
C ILE A 50 -13.49 22.12 3.98
N LEU A 51 -14.62 22.53 4.58
CA LEU A 51 -15.82 22.93 3.84
C LEU A 51 -15.61 24.19 3.00
N SER A 52 -14.74 25.09 3.43
CA SER A 52 -14.41 26.34 2.72
C SER A 52 -13.28 26.17 1.69
N GLN A 53 -12.66 24.98 1.60
CA GLN A 53 -11.58 24.75 0.65
C GLN A 53 -12.12 24.62 -0.77
N ASN A 54 -11.45 25.26 -1.73
CA ASN A 54 -11.67 25.10 -3.17
C ASN A 54 -10.97 23.84 -3.68
N SER A 55 -11.24 22.70 -3.05
CA SER A 55 -10.69 21.41 -3.44
C SER A 55 -11.73 20.69 -4.30
N LEU A 56 -11.41 20.44 -5.57
CA LEU A 56 -12.17 19.51 -6.40
C LEU A 56 -11.77 18.10 -5.97
N LEU A 57 -12.57 17.48 -5.10
CA LEU A 57 -12.49 16.02 -4.93
C LEU A 57 -12.80 15.42 -6.31
N SER A 58 -11.79 14.81 -6.90
CA SER A 58 -11.73 14.56 -8.35
C SER A 58 -12.64 13.43 -8.83
N ASN A 59 -13.20 12.65 -7.90
CA ASN A 59 -14.15 11.58 -8.15
C ASN A 59 -14.99 11.25 -6.89
N ASP A 60 -15.97 10.36 -7.04
CA ASP A 60 -16.97 10.04 -6.02
C ASP A 60 -16.40 9.41 -4.75
N VAL A 61 -15.30 8.63 -4.83
CA VAL A 61 -14.77 7.92 -3.66
C VAL A 61 -14.29 8.89 -2.56
N PRO A 62 -13.31 9.79 -2.78
CA PRO A 62 -12.88 10.73 -1.75
C PRO A 62 -13.98 11.71 -1.35
N LEU A 63 -14.95 11.99 -2.24
CA LEU A 63 -16.14 12.79 -1.90
C LEU A 63 -17.03 12.06 -0.88
N ILE A 64 -17.35 10.79 -1.11
CA ILE A 64 -18.14 9.98 -0.19
C ILE A 64 -17.37 9.71 1.12
N GLN A 65 -16.07 9.47 1.07
CA GLN A 65 -15.24 9.33 2.29
C GLN A 65 -15.23 10.61 3.12
N THR A 66 -15.07 11.76 2.47
CA THR A 66 -15.14 13.07 3.14
C THR A 66 -16.52 13.28 3.73
N HIS A 67 -17.58 12.96 3.00
CA HIS A 67 -18.94 13.05 3.49
C HIS A 67 -19.16 12.22 4.76
N LEU A 68 -18.86 10.93 4.69
CA LEU A 68 -19.17 9.98 5.76
C LEU A 68 -18.30 10.23 7.00
N SER A 69 -17.02 10.57 6.82
CA SER A 69 -16.13 10.92 7.95
C SER A 69 -16.61 12.17 8.70
N LEU A 70 -17.07 13.21 8.00
CA LEU A 70 -17.61 14.41 8.64
C LEU A 70 -18.95 14.14 9.31
N VAL A 71 -19.85 13.37 8.68
CA VAL A 71 -21.13 12.96 9.29
C VAL A 71 -20.88 12.13 10.55
N GLU A 72 -20.02 11.11 10.49
CA GLU A 72 -19.62 10.31 11.65
C GLU A 72 -19.08 11.20 12.79
N THR A 73 -18.20 12.15 12.47
CA THR A 73 -17.63 13.08 13.44
C THR A 73 -18.72 13.87 14.17
N VAL A 74 -19.73 14.36 13.44
CA VAL A 74 -20.86 15.06 14.06
C VAL A 74 -21.66 14.09 14.92
N LEU A 75 -22.04 12.92 14.39
CA LEU A 75 -22.89 11.96 15.08
C LEU A 75 -22.27 11.36 16.36
N ARG A 76 -20.94 11.27 16.43
CA ARG A 76 -20.21 10.88 17.65
C ARG A 76 -20.21 11.95 18.73
N ASN A 77 -20.33 13.22 18.34
CA ASN A 77 -20.30 14.38 19.25
C ASN A 77 -21.71 14.89 19.62
N GLU A 78 -22.76 14.41 18.95
CA GLU A 78 -24.16 14.72 19.28
C GLU A 78 -24.53 14.25 20.70
N SER A 79 -25.43 14.98 21.36
CA SER A 79 -25.96 14.56 22.67
C SER A 79 -26.75 13.26 22.54
N THR A 80 -26.50 12.33 23.47
CA THR A 80 -27.21 11.04 23.54
C THR A 80 -28.02 10.90 24.83
N ASP A 81 -28.35 12.04 25.47
CA ASP A 81 -29.06 12.07 26.76
C ASP A 81 -30.46 11.45 26.67
N ASN A 82 -31.10 11.56 25.50
CA ASN A 82 -32.40 10.98 25.19
C ASN A 82 -32.35 9.46 24.89
N LEU A 83 -31.17 8.86 24.73
CA LEU A 83 -31.02 7.45 24.41
C LEU A 83 -30.89 6.60 25.68
N THR A 84 -31.44 5.38 25.63
CA THR A 84 -31.18 4.35 26.65
C THR A 84 -29.74 3.84 26.57
N PRO A 85 -29.20 3.22 27.64
CA PRO A 85 -27.86 2.65 27.59
C PRO A 85 -27.63 1.65 26.45
N ALA A 86 -28.62 0.79 26.16
CA ALA A 86 -28.54 -0.17 25.07
C ALA A 86 -28.52 0.52 23.70
N GLN A 87 -29.33 1.56 23.50
CA GLN A 87 -29.31 2.36 22.26
C GLN A 87 -27.97 3.08 22.06
N ARG A 88 -27.34 3.58 23.13
CA ARG A 88 -26.01 4.20 23.04
C ARG A 88 -24.94 3.19 22.62
N GLU A 89 -24.96 2.00 23.21
CA GLU A 89 -24.03 0.93 22.84
C GLU A 89 -24.21 0.52 21.37
N ASN A 90 -25.46 0.33 20.94
CA ASN A 90 -25.77 0.00 19.55
C ASN A 90 -25.35 1.11 18.58
N ARG A 91 -25.56 2.38 18.96
CA ARG A 91 -25.15 3.53 18.16
C ARG A 91 -23.63 3.55 17.97
N ILE A 92 -22.86 3.31 19.04
CA ILE A 92 -21.39 3.24 18.96
C ILE A 92 -20.96 2.14 18.00
N LYS A 93 -21.53 0.93 18.11
CA LYS A 93 -21.24 -0.18 17.18
C LYS A 93 -21.51 0.19 15.73
N CYS A 94 -22.64 0.84 15.44
CA CYS A 94 -22.95 1.30 14.09
C CYS A 94 -21.98 2.39 13.61
N LEU A 95 -21.56 3.32 14.47
CA LEU A 95 -20.58 4.34 14.07
C LEU A 95 -19.20 3.74 13.82
N ASP A 96 -18.83 2.66 14.53
CA ASP A 96 -17.60 1.91 14.26
C ASP A 96 -17.69 1.14 12.93
N ILE A 97 -18.83 0.51 12.63
CA ILE A 97 -19.09 -0.08 11.30
C ILE A 97 -19.02 1.00 10.20
N LEU A 98 -19.62 2.17 10.45
CA LEU A 98 -19.57 3.28 9.50
C LEU A 98 -18.13 3.73 9.24
N HIS A 99 -17.31 3.80 10.30
CA HIS A 99 -15.90 4.14 10.24
C HIS A 99 -15.14 3.21 9.29
N ASP A 100 -15.25 1.91 9.53
CA ASP A 100 -14.58 0.89 8.71
C ASP A 100 -15.08 0.92 7.26
N TYR A 101 -16.39 1.12 7.06
CA TYR A 101 -17.01 1.20 5.74
C TYR A 101 -16.44 2.36 4.90
N TRP A 102 -16.41 3.60 5.44
CA TRP A 102 -15.90 4.72 4.65
C TRP A 102 -14.36 4.69 4.54
N MET A 103 -13.64 4.14 5.52
CA MET A 103 -12.21 3.88 5.38
C MET A 103 -11.92 2.87 4.25
N GLY A 104 -12.79 1.87 4.08
CA GLY A 104 -12.68 0.86 3.02
C GLY A 104 -12.90 1.37 1.60
N GLY A 105 -13.70 2.44 1.42
CA GLY A 105 -13.82 3.13 0.12
C GLY A 105 -14.56 2.34 -0.99
N VAL A 106 -15.19 1.21 -0.66
CA VAL A 106 -15.96 0.40 -1.59
C VAL A 106 -17.43 0.81 -1.52
N PHE A 107 -17.91 1.49 -2.57
CA PHE A 107 -19.23 2.10 -2.60
C PHE A 107 -20.06 1.65 -3.81
N PRO A 108 -21.40 1.64 -3.69
CA PRO A 108 -22.32 1.34 -4.78
C PRO A 108 -22.03 2.10 -6.08
N LYS A 109 -22.30 1.44 -7.20
CA LYS A 109 -22.19 2.02 -8.55
C LYS A 109 -23.57 2.26 -9.16
N ASN A 110 -23.89 3.53 -9.40
CA ASN A 110 -25.02 3.91 -10.23
C ASN A 110 -24.64 3.76 -11.71
N ILE A 111 -25.22 2.78 -12.39
CA ILE A 111 -24.99 2.51 -13.83
C ILE A 111 -26.18 2.86 -14.72
N ASN A 112 -27.33 3.18 -14.10
CA ASN A 112 -28.62 3.25 -14.78
C ASN A 112 -29.19 4.68 -14.84
N HIS A 113 -28.74 5.57 -13.95
CA HIS A 113 -29.31 6.90 -13.78
C HIS A 113 -28.30 7.97 -14.12
N LYS A 114 -28.65 8.83 -15.06
CA LYS A 114 -27.79 9.91 -15.56
C LYS A 114 -27.45 10.93 -14.47
N ASP A 115 -28.40 11.20 -13.59
CA ASP A 115 -28.22 12.10 -12.46
C ASP A 115 -27.76 11.31 -11.23
N ARG A 116 -27.09 12.00 -10.31
CA ARG A 116 -26.66 11.41 -9.04
C ARG A 116 -27.87 10.84 -8.29
N THR A 117 -27.85 9.54 -8.03
CA THR A 117 -29.02 8.81 -7.51
C THR A 117 -28.60 7.89 -6.36
N PRO A 118 -29.38 7.79 -5.26
CA PRO A 118 -29.16 6.78 -4.23
C PRO A 118 -29.15 5.37 -4.85
N TYR A 119 -28.39 4.47 -4.23
CA TYR A 119 -28.37 3.08 -4.62
C TYR A 119 -28.14 2.24 -3.36
N PHE A 120 -29.17 1.55 -2.89
CA PHE A 120 -29.16 0.88 -1.59
C PHE A 120 -28.25 -0.34 -1.59
N ILE A 121 -28.34 -1.19 -2.61
CA ILE A 121 -27.39 -2.26 -2.94
C ILE A 121 -27.24 -2.33 -4.45
N ASP A 122 -26.01 -2.24 -4.97
CA ASP A 122 -25.75 -2.27 -6.41
C ASP A 122 -25.77 -3.69 -7.02
N TYR A 123 -25.60 -3.76 -8.34
CA TYR A 123 -25.60 -5.03 -9.09
C TYR A 123 -24.45 -5.97 -8.73
N LYS A 124 -23.43 -5.49 -8.00
CA LYS A 124 -22.32 -6.30 -7.47
C LYS A 124 -22.57 -6.76 -6.04
N GLY A 125 -23.70 -6.39 -5.43
CA GLY A 125 -23.99 -6.65 -4.02
C GLY A 125 -23.32 -5.66 -3.07
N THR A 126 -22.79 -4.54 -3.58
CA THR A 126 -22.20 -3.50 -2.72
C THR A 126 -23.31 -2.69 -2.08
N ALA A 127 -23.43 -2.73 -0.76
CA ALA A 127 -24.42 -1.96 -0.02
C ALA A 127 -23.98 -0.49 0.17
N CYS A 128 -24.95 0.43 0.25
CA CYS A 128 -24.69 1.80 0.68
C CYS A 128 -24.36 1.87 2.17
N ALA A 129 -23.94 3.02 2.67
CA ALA A 129 -23.55 3.19 4.08
C ALA A 129 -24.66 2.72 5.04
N VAL A 130 -25.92 3.14 4.82
CA VAL A 130 -27.05 2.69 5.66
C VAL A 130 -27.34 1.20 5.49
N GLY A 131 -27.25 0.68 4.26
CA GLY A 131 -27.41 -0.75 3.99
C GLY A 131 -26.35 -1.58 4.72
N GLN A 132 -25.09 -1.15 4.72
CA GLN A 132 -24.00 -1.80 5.45
C GLN A 132 -24.28 -1.87 6.95
N LEU A 133 -24.76 -0.77 7.56
CA LEU A 133 -25.13 -0.77 8.98
C LEU A 133 -26.22 -1.81 9.28
N ILE A 134 -27.22 -1.94 8.41
CA ILE A 134 -28.31 -2.91 8.58
C ILE A 134 -27.77 -4.35 8.43
N ILE A 135 -26.95 -4.61 7.42
CA ILE A 135 -26.35 -5.94 7.16
C ILE A 135 -25.46 -6.37 8.34
N GLU A 136 -24.48 -5.54 8.73
CA GLU A 136 -23.50 -5.87 9.78
C GLU A 136 -24.12 -5.96 11.17
N THR A 137 -25.32 -5.40 11.35
CA THR A 137 -26.10 -5.57 12.58
C THR A 137 -27.05 -6.78 12.54
N GLY A 138 -26.94 -7.63 11.52
CA GLY A 138 -27.64 -8.91 11.41
C GLY A 138 -29.01 -8.85 10.72
N HIS A 139 -29.29 -7.80 9.94
CA HIS A 139 -30.58 -7.59 9.27
C HIS A 139 -30.45 -7.64 7.73
N GLU A 140 -29.60 -8.54 7.21
CA GLU A 140 -29.31 -8.65 5.78
C GLU A 140 -30.55 -8.86 4.90
N ASP A 141 -31.45 -9.77 5.27
CA ASP A 141 -32.70 -10.01 4.53
C ASP A 141 -33.54 -8.73 4.37
N PHE A 142 -33.54 -7.87 5.39
CA PHE A 142 -34.24 -6.60 5.36
C PHE A 142 -33.55 -5.58 4.44
N ALA A 143 -32.22 -5.55 4.43
CA ALA A 143 -31.47 -4.69 3.51
C ALA A 143 -31.71 -5.07 2.04
N TRP A 144 -31.73 -6.38 1.73
CA TRP A 144 -32.05 -6.86 0.38
C TRP A 144 -33.49 -6.60 -0.03
N LYS A 145 -34.45 -6.69 0.89
CA LYS A 145 -35.83 -6.30 0.63
C LYS A 145 -35.94 -4.82 0.22
N ILE A 146 -35.25 -3.92 0.92
CA ILE A 146 -35.20 -2.50 0.54
C ILE A 146 -34.55 -2.35 -0.86
N ALA A 147 -33.48 -3.09 -1.15
CA ALA A 147 -32.83 -3.04 -2.45
C ALA A 147 -33.70 -3.60 -3.59
N GLU A 148 -34.66 -4.48 -3.31
CA GLU A 148 -35.61 -5.00 -4.29
C GLU A 148 -36.77 -4.01 -4.53
N GLU A 149 -37.29 -3.42 -3.46
CA GLU A 149 -38.51 -2.61 -3.50
C GLU A 149 -38.24 -1.11 -3.77
N ASP A 150 -37.16 -0.54 -3.20
CA ASP A 150 -36.89 0.90 -3.15
C ASP A 150 -35.39 1.24 -3.33
N ASN A 151 -34.67 0.50 -4.19
CA ASN A 151 -33.20 0.59 -4.29
C ASN A 151 -32.65 2.01 -4.52
N ASN A 152 -33.40 2.85 -5.23
CA ASN A 152 -32.96 4.19 -5.60
C ASN A 152 -33.62 5.31 -4.79
N ALA A 153 -34.40 4.96 -3.75
CA ALA A 153 -35.09 5.93 -2.91
C ALA A 153 -34.16 6.56 -1.85
N TYR A 154 -34.49 7.77 -1.42
CA TYR A 154 -33.88 8.34 -0.22
C TYR A 154 -34.50 7.73 1.05
N ILE A 155 -33.73 7.65 2.14
CA ILE A 155 -34.20 7.13 3.44
C ILE A 155 -35.48 7.83 3.92
N LYS A 156 -35.64 9.12 3.61
CA LYS A 156 -36.84 9.90 3.98
C LYS A 156 -38.09 9.52 3.20
N GLU A 157 -37.92 8.90 2.04
CA GLU A 157 -38.99 8.46 1.14
C GLU A 157 -39.42 7.02 1.44
N MET A 158 -38.52 6.23 2.04
CA MET A 158 -38.74 4.83 2.39
C MET A 158 -39.78 4.67 3.51
N ASN A 159 -40.86 3.93 3.23
CA ASN A 159 -41.96 3.74 4.17
C ASN A 159 -41.97 2.33 4.80
N TYR A 160 -40.89 1.98 5.49
CA TYR A 160 -40.78 0.71 6.23
C TYR A 160 -40.89 0.94 7.74
N PRO A 161 -41.89 0.37 8.43
CA PRO A 161 -41.94 0.36 9.89
C PRO A 161 -40.70 -0.30 10.51
N GLU A 162 -40.19 -1.33 9.84
CA GLU A 162 -38.98 -2.07 10.19
C GLU A 162 -37.75 -1.15 10.23
N LEU A 163 -37.58 -0.26 9.23
CA LEU A 163 -36.49 0.73 9.19
C LEU A 163 -36.57 1.70 10.37
N LYS A 164 -37.76 2.21 10.68
CA LYS A 164 -37.97 3.14 11.80
C LYS A 164 -37.69 2.46 13.15
N SER A 165 -38.13 1.21 13.30
CA SER A 165 -37.87 0.42 14.50
C SER A 165 -36.38 0.12 14.65
N TRP A 166 -35.71 -0.28 13.56
CA TRP A 166 -34.27 -0.50 13.54
C TRP A 166 -33.53 0.79 13.93
N ALA A 167 -33.79 1.91 13.25
CA ALA A 167 -33.16 3.19 13.57
C ALA A 167 -33.29 3.54 15.05
N THR A 168 -34.50 3.42 15.62
CA THR A 168 -34.75 3.69 17.04
C THR A 168 -33.96 2.75 17.95
N ASN A 169 -33.91 1.45 17.65
CA ASN A 169 -33.19 0.45 18.46
C ASN A 169 -31.66 0.66 18.43
N TYR A 170 -31.15 1.20 17.33
CA TYR A 170 -29.72 1.50 17.15
C TYR A 170 -29.38 2.96 17.47
N GLY A 171 -30.32 3.72 18.06
CA GLY A 171 -30.08 5.06 18.57
C GLY A 171 -29.91 6.12 17.48
N PHE A 172 -30.53 5.93 16.31
CA PHE A 172 -30.56 6.91 15.22
C PHE A 172 -31.97 7.44 14.97
N THR A 173 -32.04 8.68 14.53
CA THR A 173 -33.22 9.25 13.88
C THR A 173 -33.17 9.00 12.37
N VAL A 174 -34.34 9.09 11.72
CA VAL A 174 -34.42 8.99 10.25
C VAL A 174 -33.64 10.12 9.57
N ASP A 175 -33.58 11.31 10.18
CA ASP A 175 -32.80 12.44 9.66
C ASP A 175 -31.30 12.18 9.70
N GLU A 176 -30.80 11.50 10.74
CA GLU A 176 -29.39 11.10 10.81
C GLU A 176 -29.06 10.03 9.76
N LEU A 177 -29.92 9.02 9.59
CA LEU A 177 -29.74 8.01 8.53
C LEU A 177 -29.80 8.62 7.13
N ALA A 178 -30.69 9.59 6.91
CA ALA A 178 -30.75 10.33 5.65
C ALA A 178 -29.49 11.17 5.41
N TRP A 179 -28.86 11.68 6.47
CA TRP A 179 -27.59 12.38 6.34
C TRP A 179 -26.41 11.42 6.13
N ILE A 180 -26.49 10.18 6.60
CA ILE A 180 -25.51 9.13 6.29
C ILE A 180 -25.61 8.66 4.83
N GLN A 181 -26.81 8.64 4.25
CA GLN A 181 -27.03 8.11 2.90
C GLN A 181 -26.45 9.02 1.81
N PRO A 182 -25.41 8.62 1.05
CA PRO A 182 -24.98 9.36 -0.13
C PRO A 182 -25.83 9.00 -1.36
N ALA A 183 -25.77 9.84 -2.38
CA ALA A 183 -26.18 9.49 -3.74
C ALA A 183 -24.95 9.32 -4.65
N TYR A 184 -25.05 8.52 -5.72
CA TYR A 184 -23.91 8.10 -6.54
C TYR A 184 -24.02 8.64 -7.96
N ASP A 185 -22.94 9.22 -8.48
CA ASP A 185 -22.90 9.73 -9.85
C ASP A 185 -22.93 8.57 -10.86
N LEU A 186 -23.33 8.84 -12.10
CA LEU A 186 -23.35 7.83 -13.15
C LEU A 186 -21.93 7.31 -13.41
N CYS A 187 -21.65 6.03 -13.11
CA CYS A 187 -20.52 5.34 -13.72
C CYS A 187 -20.94 4.89 -15.11
N ASP A 188 -20.43 5.57 -16.14
CA ASP A 188 -20.65 5.20 -17.52
C ASP A 188 -20.10 3.79 -17.80
N THR A 189 -20.99 2.80 -17.93
CA THR A 189 -20.64 1.41 -18.26
C THR A 189 -20.16 1.23 -19.71
N SER A 190 -20.23 2.27 -20.56
CA SER A 190 -19.50 2.26 -21.84
C SER A 190 -17.98 2.37 -21.65
N CYS A 191 -17.53 2.66 -20.42
CA CYS A 191 -16.14 2.71 -20.01
C CYS A 191 -15.70 1.49 -19.18
N VAL A 192 -16.19 0.28 -19.49
CA VAL A 192 -15.57 -0.95 -18.97
C VAL A 192 -14.29 -1.21 -19.78
N TYR A 193 -13.19 -0.60 -19.35
CA TYR A 193 -11.88 -0.95 -19.89
C TYR A 193 -11.42 -2.25 -19.23
N THR A 194 -11.34 -3.32 -20.03
CA THR A 194 -10.55 -4.49 -19.65
C THR A 194 -9.13 -4.27 -20.13
N THR A 195 -8.20 -4.05 -19.21
CA THR A 195 -6.76 -4.11 -19.49
C THR A 195 -6.13 -5.19 -18.61
N TYR A 196 -4.90 -5.57 -18.88
CA TYR A 196 -4.18 -6.57 -18.11
C TYR A 196 -2.79 -6.03 -17.75
N ILE A 197 -2.39 -6.26 -16.50
CA ILE A 197 -1.03 -6.00 -16.04
C ILE A 197 -0.33 -7.35 -15.92
N TYR A 198 0.72 -7.54 -16.71
CA TYR A 198 1.59 -8.69 -16.56
C TYR A 198 2.88 -8.22 -15.89
N ALA A 199 3.23 -8.93 -14.82
CA ALA A 199 4.47 -8.75 -14.09
C ALA A 199 5.58 -9.57 -14.77
N LEU A 200 6.72 -8.95 -15.07
CA LEU A 200 7.93 -9.63 -15.56
C LEU A 200 9.05 -9.45 -14.54
N GLY A 201 9.56 -10.51 -13.92
CA GLY A 201 10.59 -10.47 -12.85
C GLY A 201 10.07 -10.99 -11.49
N GLY A 202 10.90 -11.13 -10.47
CA GLY A 202 10.48 -11.75 -9.18
C GLY A 202 10.13 -13.24 -9.29
N GLN A 203 9.65 -13.86 -8.20
CA GLN A 203 9.26 -15.29 -8.19
C GLN A 203 7.73 -15.47 -8.31
N ALA A 204 7.26 -16.17 -9.33
CA ALA A 204 5.84 -16.55 -9.43
C ALA A 204 5.45 -17.58 -8.34
N PRO A 205 4.19 -17.60 -7.86
CA PRO A 205 3.03 -16.82 -8.31
C PRO A 205 3.01 -15.37 -7.82
N TYR A 206 2.36 -14.49 -8.58
CA TYR A 206 2.13 -13.10 -8.19
C TYR A 206 0.75 -12.92 -7.56
N SER A 207 0.69 -12.10 -6.52
CA SER A 207 -0.54 -11.59 -5.91
C SER A 207 -0.71 -10.12 -6.27
N TYR A 208 -1.94 -9.73 -6.57
CA TYR A 208 -2.30 -8.36 -6.95
C TYR A 208 -3.21 -7.79 -5.87
N TYR A 209 -2.99 -6.55 -5.48
CA TYR A 209 -3.82 -5.85 -4.51
C TYR A 209 -4.11 -4.46 -5.04
N TRP A 210 -5.33 -4.28 -5.51
CA TRP A 210 -5.78 -3.01 -6.02
C TRP A 210 -6.44 -2.16 -4.93
N ASN A 211 -6.34 -0.84 -5.05
CA ASN A 211 -7.03 0.09 -4.14
C ASN A 211 -8.56 0.03 -4.20
N ASP A 212 -9.12 -0.65 -5.20
CA ASP A 212 -10.55 -0.94 -5.34
C ASP A 212 -10.90 -2.37 -4.88
N GLY A 213 -9.98 -3.07 -4.23
CA GLY A 213 -10.21 -4.40 -3.65
C GLY A 213 -10.09 -5.57 -4.62
N GLN A 214 -9.83 -5.33 -5.92
CA GLN A 214 -9.57 -6.41 -6.87
C GLN A 214 -8.24 -7.11 -6.58
N VAL A 215 -8.15 -8.40 -6.92
CA VAL A 215 -6.96 -9.24 -6.66
C VAL A 215 -6.43 -10.00 -7.88
N THR A 216 -6.82 -9.55 -9.08
CA THR A 216 -6.42 -10.22 -10.32
C THR A 216 -5.51 -9.34 -11.18
N GLN A 217 -4.75 -9.99 -12.07
CA GLN A 217 -3.96 -9.33 -13.10
C GLN A 217 -4.81 -8.60 -14.15
N PHE A 218 -6.10 -8.95 -14.24
CA PHE A 218 -7.05 -8.29 -15.12
C PHE A 218 -7.64 -7.09 -14.39
N VAL A 219 -7.51 -5.95 -15.03
CA VAL A 219 -8.16 -4.71 -14.65
C VAL A 219 -9.49 -4.70 -15.37
N THR A 220 -10.58 -4.87 -14.62
CA THR A 220 -11.94 -4.86 -15.17
C THR A 220 -12.78 -3.80 -14.46
N ASP A 221 -13.80 -3.30 -15.14
CA ASP A 221 -14.82 -2.40 -14.59
C ASP A 221 -14.30 -1.04 -14.04
N ARG A 222 -13.39 -0.39 -14.76
CA ARG A 222 -12.78 0.87 -14.32
C ARG A 222 -13.16 2.09 -15.12
N CYS A 223 -13.81 3.05 -14.45
CA CYS A 223 -14.25 4.32 -15.02
C CYS A 223 -13.03 5.29 -15.19
N PRO A 224 -12.84 5.95 -16.35
CA PRO A 224 -11.75 6.90 -16.61
C PRO A 224 -11.82 8.12 -15.69
N GLY A 225 -10.68 8.79 -15.51
CA GLY A 225 -10.51 9.90 -14.56
C GLY A 225 -10.18 9.46 -13.13
N ASN A 226 -10.24 8.15 -12.84
CA ASN A 226 -9.79 7.58 -11.58
C ASN A 226 -8.31 7.19 -11.64
N THR A 227 -7.64 7.35 -10.50
CA THR A 227 -6.31 6.78 -10.27
C THR A 227 -6.49 5.45 -9.54
N TYR A 228 -6.05 4.38 -10.18
CA TYR A 228 -6.05 3.05 -9.61
C TYR A 228 -4.62 2.68 -9.25
N SER A 229 -4.43 2.22 -8.02
CA SER A 229 -3.13 1.76 -7.56
C SER A 229 -3.13 0.26 -7.34
N CYS A 230 -2.12 -0.41 -7.90
CA CYS A 230 -1.87 -1.83 -7.64
C CYS A 230 -0.59 -1.98 -6.84
N ILE A 231 -0.63 -2.83 -5.83
CA ILE A 231 0.54 -3.47 -5.25
C ILE A 231 0.62 -4.87 -5.87
N ILE A 232 1.77 -5.21 -6.43
CA ILE A 232 2.06 -6.56 -6.91
C ILE A 232 3.10 -7.15 -5.96
N VAL A 233 2.82 -8.36 -5.50
CA VAL A 233 3.65 -9.11 -4.56
C VAL A 233 4.03 -10.42 -5.22
N ASP A 234 5.31 -10.73 -5.26
CA ASP A 234 5.76 -12.03 -5.73
C ASP A 234 5.69 -13.10 -4.63
N ALA A 235 6.04 -14.34 -4.93
CA ALA A 235 5.98 -15.46 -3.99
C ALA A 235 6.93 -15.34 -2.79
N LEU A 236 7.92 -14.43 -2.86
CA LEU A 236 8.88 -14.17 -1.79
C LEU A 236 8.43 -13.02 -0.86
N GLY A 237 7.28 -12.40 -1.16
CA GLY A 237 6.75 -11.29 -0.38
C GLY A 237 7.37 -9.94 -0.73
N ASP A 238 8.16 -9.85 -1.80
CA ASP A 238 8.71 -8.58 -2.26
C ASP A 238 7.58 -7.75 -2.90
N THR A 239 7.36 -6.55 -2.37
CA THR A 239 6.30 -5.63 -2.80
C THR A 239 6.86 -4.56 -3.74
N ILE A 240 6.21 -4.31 -4.87
CA ILE A 240 6.44 -3.09 -5.66
C ILE A 240 5.63 -1.94 -5.03
N PRO A 241 6.18 -0.73 -4.85
CA PRO A 241 5.39 0.41 -4.38
C PRO A 241 4.19 0.67 -5.30
N SER A 242 3.10 1.14 -4.70
CA SER A 242 1.81 1.40 -5.35
C SER A 242 1.98 2.07 -6.71
N LEU A 243 1.64 1.34 -7.78
CA LEU A 243 1.68 1.90 -9.12
C LEU A 243 0.37 2.64 -9.39
N ASN A 244 0.42 3.96 -9.41
CA ASN A 244 -0.70 4.78 -9.81
C ASN A 244 -0.86 4.72 -11.34
N CYS A 245 -1.90 4.04 -11.81
CA CYS A 245 -2.36 4.13 -13.19
C CYS A 245 -3.58 5.05 -13.24
N THR A 246 -3.46 6.18 -13.96
CA THR A 246 -4.61 7.01 -14.29
C THR A 246 -5.16 6.57 -15.64
N ILE A 247 -6.41 6.11 -15.65
CA ILE A 247 -7.10 5.78 -16.90
C ILE A 247 -7.62 7.10 -17.49
N GLY A 248 -7.02 7.58 -18.57
CA GLY A 248 -7.42 8.83 -19.22
C GLY A 248 -8.75 8.74 -19.98
N TYR A 249 -9.39 9.89 -20.22
CA TYR A 249 -10.54 10.01 -21.11
C TYR A 249 -10.09 9.89 -22.58
N GLY A 250 -9.98 8.66 -23.07
CA GLY A 250 -9.59 8.38 -24.46
C GLY A 250 -9.41 6.88 -24.61
N GLY A 251 -10.43 6.21 -25.15
CA GLY A 251 -10.48 4.76 -25.20
C GLY A 251 -9.25 4.10 -25.83
N VAL A 252 -8.96 2.88 -25.36
CA VAL A 252 -8.03 1.89 -25.92
C VAL A 252 -6.90 2.44 -26.81
N SER A 253 -5.69 2.49 -26.26
CA SER A 253 -4.66 1.67 -26.88
C SER A 253 -4.78 0.26 -26.27
N ASN A 254 -4.97 -0.77 -27.10
CA ASN A 254 -4.75 -2.18 -26.70
C ASN A 254 -3.24 -2.44 -26.48
N GLN A 255 -2.52 -1.50 -25.86
CA GLN A 255 -1.19 -1.71 -25.35
C GLN A 255 -1.36 -2.08 -23.88
N GLY A 256 -1.38 -3.37 -23.58
CA GLY A 256 -1.20 -3.84 -22.21
C GLY A 256 0.00 -3.11 -21.63
N ASN A 257 -0.16 -2.47 -20.46
CA ASN A 257 0.95 -1.82 -19.78
C ASN A 257 1.94 -2.93 -19.41
N VAL A 258 3.02 -3.03 -20.19
CA VAL A 258 4.16 -3.90 -19.89
C VAL A 258 4.79 -3.33 -18.64
N ILE A 259 4.59 -3.97 -17.51
CA ILE A 259 5.30 -3.60 -16.29
C ILE A 259 6.42 -4.59 -16.11
N THR A 260 7.58 -4.19 -16.59
CA THR A 260 8.83 -4.83 -16.21
C THR A 260 9.02 -4.55 -14.73
N ILE A 261 8.88 -5.57 -13.88
CA ILE A 261 9.50 -5.51 -12.56
C ILE A 261 10.98 -5.36 -12.91
N PRO A 262 11.66 -4.26 -12.54
CA PRO A 262 13.10 -4.25 -12.69
C PRO A 262 13.56 -5.53 -11.99
N PRO A 263 14.26 -6.46 -12.66
CA PRO A 263 15.00 -7.45 -11.91
C PRO A 263 15.75 -6.66 -10.85
N VAL A 264 15.83 -7.17 -9.63
CA VAL A 264 16.61 -6.51 -8.57
C VAL A 264 18.06 -6.52 -9.06
N THR A 265 18.43 -5.57 -9.92
CA THR A 265 19.70 -5.56 -10.67
C THR A 265 20.75 -4.74 -9.98
N ASN A 266 20.42 -4.15 -8.84
CA ASN A 266 21.45 -3.93 -7.84
C ASN A 266 21.25 -5.03 -6.80
N PRO A 267 22.00 -6.16 -6.86
CA PRO A 267 22.26 -6.84 -5.60
C PRO A 267 22.70 -5.75 -4.63
N ILE A 268 22.02 -5.61 -3.51
CA ILE A 268 22.61 -4.84 -2.43
C ILE A 268 23.86 -5.64 -2.08
N LEU A 269 25.01 -5.17 -2.57
CA LEU A 269 26.27 -5.82 -2.30
C LEU A 269 26.66 -5.40 -0.89
N TYR A 270 26.64 -6.38 -0.02
CA TYR A 270 27.16 -6.27 1.33
C TYR A 270 28.52 -6.96 1.34
N ASN A 271 29.53 -6.29 1.87
CA ASN A 271 30.76 -6.97 2.24
C ASN A 271 30.84 -7.02 3.76
N MET A 272 30.99 -8.23 4.27
CA MET A 272 31.21 -8.49 5.68
C MET A 272 32.68 -8.79 5.92
N ASN A 273 33.30 -7.94 6.74
CA ASN A 273 34.64 -8.17 7.24
C ASN A 273 34.56 -8.50 8.73
N SER A 274 35.36 -9.46 9.16
CA SER A 274 35.46 -9.85 10.57
C SER A 274 36.91 -9.90 11.02
N THR A 275 37.12 -9.64 12.30
CA THR A 275 38.39 -9.97 12.97
C THR A 275 38.24 -11.31 13.69
N ASN A 276 39.37 -11.99 13.86
CA ASN A 276 39.41 -13.20 14.67
C ASN A 276 39.19 -12.86 16.14
N ASP A 277 38.58 -13.79 16.87
CA ASP A 277 38.59 -13.82 18.32
C ASP A 277 39.69 -14.79 18.78
N ASP A 278 40.51 -14.38 19.73
CA ASP A 278 41.57 -15.20 20.35
C ASP A 278 41.07 -16.02 21.56
N GLY A 279 39.75 -16.11 21.70
CA GLY A 279 39.07 -16.77 22.82
C GLY A 279 38.70 -15.81 23.95
N THR A 280 38.86 -14.50 23.75
CA THR A 280 38.47 -13.45 24.71
C THR A 280 37.18 -12.72 24.35
N CYS A 281 36.46 -13.21 23.34
CA CYS A 281 35.32 -12.55 22.72
C CYS A 281 35.63 -11.13 22.26
N ASN A 282 36.82 -10.90 21.71
CA ASN A 282 37.25 -9.57 21.23
C ASN A 282 37.05 -9.37 19.71
N GLY A 283 36.38 -10.32 19.06
CA GLY A 283 36.07 -10.26 17.64
C GLY A 283 35.15 -9.09 17.27
N THR A 284 35.23 -8.67 16.01
CA THR A 284 34.39 -7.64 15.44
C THR A 284 33.86 -8.09 14.09
N ALA A 285 32.67 -7.61 13.72
CA ALA A 285 32.10 -7.79 12.39
C ALA A 285 31.57 -6.44 11.89
N THR A 286 31.89 -6.06 10.65
CA THR A 286 31.39 -4.83 10.04
C THR A 286 30.79 -5.15 8.69
N VAL A 287 29.56 -4.69 8.47
CA VAL A 287 28.90 -4.72 7.17
C VAL A 287 29.14 -3.39 6.47
N THR A 288 29.62 -3.42 5.23
CA THR A 288 29.53 -2.25 4.35
C THR A 288 28.44 -2.46 3.33
N VAL A 289 27.50 -1.51 3.27
CA VAL A 289 26.35 -1.52 2.36
C VAL A 289 26.68 -0.63 1.17
N THR A 290 26.65 -1.16 -0.05
CA THR A 290 26.95 -0.40 -1.28
C THR A 290 25.71 -0.07 -2.12
N SER A 291 24.52 -0.03 -1.51
CA SER A 291 23.28 0.36 -2.19
C SER A 291 23.11 1.86 -2.33
N SER A 292 22.30 2.28 -3.31
CA SER A 292 21.72 3.62 -3.42
C SER A 292 20.60 3.91 -2.41
N HIS A 293 20.33 2.97 -1.48
CA HIS A 293 19.23 3.00 -0.52
C HIS A 293 19.73 3.31 0.89
N SER A 294 18.91 4.01 1.67
CA SER A 294 19.23 4.41 3.04
C SER A 294 19.06 3.23 4.00
N VAL A 295 20.06 2.97 4.84
CA VAL A 295 19.97 1.95 5.88
C VAL A 295 19.18 2.50 7.05
N MET A 296 18.09 1.83 7.42
CA MET A 296 17.24 2.17 8.57
C MET A 296 17.68 1.47 9.85
N GLY A 297 18.36 0.32 9.78
CA GLY A 297 18.84 -0.37 10.99
C GLY A 297 19.62 -1.65 10.74
N TYR A 298 20.30 -2.10 11.80
CA TYR A 298 21.01 -3.38 11.88
C TYR A 298 20.46 -4.19 13.06
N SER A 299 20.54 -5.52 12.97
CA SER A 299 20.27 -6.43 14.08
C SER A 299 21.21 -7.62 14.00
N TRP A 300 22.08 -7.75 15.00
CA TRP A 300 23.06 -8.82 15.10
C TRP A 300 22.57 -9.93 16.02
N MET A 301 22.71 -11.17 15.59
CA MET A 301 22.50 -12.36 16.43
C MET A 301 23.81 -13.13 16.56
N PRO A 302 24.13 -13.66 17.75
CA PRO A 302 23.31 -13.63 18.97
C PRO A 302 23.47 -12.34 19.81
N SER A 303 24.35 -11.41 19.44
CA SER A 303 24.74 -10.29 20.32
C SER A 303 23.64 -9.25 20.60
N GLY A 304 22.60 -9.18 19.78
CA GLY A 304 21.51 -8.20 19.87
C GLY A 304 21.90 -6.77 19.48
N GLN A 305 23.13 -6.55 19.00
CA GLN A 305 23.63 -5.21 18.67
C GLN A 305 22.92 -4.64 17.43
N ASN A 306 22.85 -3.31 17.33
CA ASN A 306 22.08 -2.60 16.30
C ASN A 306 22.87 -1.55 15.49
N THR A 307 24.19 -1.62 15.56
CA THR A 307 25.13 -0.76 14.82
C THR A 307 25.69 -1.48 13.59
N GLN A 308 26.22 -0.71 12.63
CA GLN A 308 26.88 -1.24 11.43
C GLN A 308 28.05 -2.18 11.75
N THR A 309 28.80 -1.85 12.79
CA THR A 309 29.86 -2.68 13.35
C THR A 309 29.37 -3.29 14.66
N ALA A 310 29.44 -4.61 14.77
CA ALA A 310 29.27 -5.33 16.03
C ALA A 310 30.64 -5.68 16.62
N THR A 311 30.80 -5.47 17.92
CA THR A 311 32.05 -5.68 18.65
C THR A 311 31.86 -6.66 19.80
N ASN A 312 32.95 -7.05 20.46
CA ASN A 312 32.96 -8.01 21.56
C ASN A 312 32.28 -9.35 21.19
N LEU A 313 32.53 -9.81 19.97
CA LEU A 313 31.94 -11.03 19.43
C LEU A 313 32.82 -12.24 19.79
N CYS A 314 32.20 -13.23 20.43
CA CYS A 314 32.83 -14.53 20.66
C CYS A 314 32.99 -15.31 19.34
N ALA A 315 33.96 -16.22 19.31
CA ALA A 315 34.12 -17.16 18.22
C ALA A 315 32.80 -17.90 17.90
N GLY A 316 32.43 -17.98 16.62
CA GLY A 316 31.17 -18.56 16.17
C GLY A 316 30.52 -17.81 15.01
N MET A 317 29.34 -18.29 14.59
CA MET A 317 28.55 -17.65 13.54
C MET A 317 27.76 -16.47 14.10
N HIS A 318 27.90 -15.32 13.45
CA HIS A 318 27.11 -14.12 13.73
C HIS A 318 26.31 -13.74 12.50
N LYS A 319 25.00 -13.55 12.68
CA LYS A 319 24.07 -13.17 11.61
C LYS A 319 23.68 -11.72 11.77
N VAL A 320 23.75 -10.95 10.69
CA VAL A 320 23.23 -9.57 10.65
C VAL A 320 21.96 -9.53 9.83
N THR A 321 20.97 -8.80 10.30
CA THR A 321 19.78 -8.39 9.54
C THR A 321 19.84 -6.90 9.32
N ILE A 322 19.72 -6.47 8.07
CA ILE A 322 19.82 -5.09 7.64
C ILE A 322 18.46 -4.67 7.13
N LEU A 323 17.95 -3.57 7.67
CA LEU A 323 16.70 -2.96 7.25
C LEU A 323 17.01 -1.70 6.44
N THR A 324 16.44 -1.57 5.24
CA THR A 324 16.60 -0.39 4.38
C THR A 324 15.26 0.33 4.19
N ASP A 325 15.31 1.56 3.66
CA ASP A 325 14.14 2.40 3.31
C ASP A 325 13.16 1.76 2.30
N MET A 326 13.51 0.61 1.74
CA MET A 326 12.62 -0.25 0.94
C MET A 326 11.80 -1.26 1.76
N PHE A 327 11.88 -1.25 3.11
CA PHE A 327 11.21 -2.22 4.01
C PHE A 327 11.54 -3.71 3.78
N CYS A 328 12.52 -4.03 2.94
CA CYS A 328 13.02 -5.39 2.75
C CYS A 328 14.13 -5.68 3.77
N ALA A 329 13.95 -6.72 4.60
CA ALA A 329 14.99 -7.18 5.52
C ALA A 329 15.95 -8.13 4.78
N LYS A 330 17.23 -7.76 4.68
CA LYS A 330 18.27 -8.65 4.12
C LYS A 330 19.14 -9.20 5.23
N THR A 331 19.59 -10.44 5.09
CA THR A 331 20.41 -11.10 6.10
C THR A 331 21.69 -11.66 5.52
N ASP A 332 22.78 -11.50 6.24
CA ASP A 332 24.08 -12.09 5.91
C ASP A 332 24.72 -12.69 7.18
N SER A 333 25.72 -13.55 7.05
CA SER A 333 26.36 -14.23 8.18
C SER A 333 27.87 -14.29 8.03
N VAL A 334 28.59 -14.09 9.15
CA VAL A 334 30.05 -14.14 9.21
C VAL A 334 30.50 -15.01 10.37
N TYR A 335 31.61 -15.73 10.17
CA TYR A 335 32.25 -16.50 11.22
C TYR A 335 33.36 -15.69 11.89
N ILE A 336 33.30 -15.59 13.21
CA ILE A 336 34.36 -15.01 14.05
C ILE A 336 35.25 -16.16 14.55
N GLY A 337 36.56 -16.08 14.31
CA GLY A 337 37.56 -17.04 14.79
C GLY A 337 38.57 -17.43 13.72
N THR A 338 39.71 -17.96 14.16
CA THR A 338 40.76 -18.47 13.27
C THR A 338 40.32 -19.78 12.61
N LEU A 339 40.04 -19.76 11.30
CA LEU A 339 40.15 -20.97 10.47
C LEU A 339 41.62 -21.12 10.08
N ASP A 340 42.34 -21.99 10.78
CA ASP A 340 43.75 -22.25 10.50
C ASP A 340 43.87 -23.21 9.31
N LEU A 341 43.87 -22.67 8.08
CA LEU A 341 44.33 -23.38 6.87
C LEU A 341 44.92 -22.37 5.86
N MET A 342 46.25 -22.25 5.87
CA MET A 342 47.14 -21.75 4.80
C MET A 342 46.52 -20.80 3.76
N GLU A 343 46.65 -19.49 3.96
CA GLU A 343 46.68 -18.51 2.87
C GLU A 343 47.87 -18.83 1.95
N ASN A 344 47.65 -19.63 0.91
CA ASN A 344 48.45 -19.45 -0.28
C ASN A 344 47.95 -18.16 -0.93
N ASN A 345 48.83 -17.16 -1.02
CA ASN A 345 48.65 -15.92 -1.79
C ASN A 345 48.37 -16.23 -3.26
N THR A 346 47.19 -16.77 -3.57
CA THR A 346 46.71 -16.92 -4.94
C THR A 346 46.17 -15.56 -5.35
N THR A 347 46.81 -14.91 -6.33
CA THR A 347 46.38 -13.62 -6.89
C THR A 347 45.01 -13.66 -7.59
N ASN A 348 44.42 -14.85 -7.68
CA ASN A 348 43.15 -15.09 -8.35
C ASN A 348 42.08 -15.34 -7.29
N THR A 349 41.18 -14.37 -7.12
CA THR A 349 40.02 -14.51 -6.23
C THR A 349 38.82 -15.06 -6.99
N VAL A 350 38.07 -15.94 -6.35
CA VAL A 350 36.85 -16.55 -6.89
C VAL A 350 35.72 -16.28 -5.91
N ASP A 351 34.71 -15.53 -6.39
CA ASP A 351 33.50 -15.22 -5.64
C ASP A 351 32.31 -15.97 -6.24
N PHE A 352 31.40 -16.40 -5.37
CA PHE A 352 30.15 -17.07 -5.74
C PHE A 352 28.96 -16.11 -5.61
N ALA A 353 28.05 -16.14 -6.59
CA ALA A 353 26.80 -15.37 -6.56
C ALA A 353 25.61 -16.23 -7.05
N PRO A 354 24.52 -16.33 -6.26
CA PRO A 354 24.39 -15.81 -4.91
C PRO A 354 25.26 -16.61 -3.91
N ASN A 355 25.61 -15.99 -2.78
CA ASN A 355 26.25 -16.65 -1.65
C ASN A 355 25.74 -15.98 -0.36
N PRO A 356 24.85 -16.63 0.43
CA PRO A 356 24.44 -18.03 0.34
C PRO A 356 23.65 -18.39 -0.91
N PHE A 357 23.66 -19.66 -1.30
CA PHE A 357 22.80 -20.19 -2.37
C PHE A 357 21.98 -21.40 -1.92
N HIS A 358 20.77 -21.52 -2.48
CA HIS A 358 19.86 -22.63 -2.19
C HIS A 358 20.08 -23.80 -3.14
N ASP A 359 20.11 -23.56 -4.46
CA ASP A 359 20.21 -24.62 -5.49
C ASP A 359 21.49 -24.55 -6.32
N GLU A 360 21.90 -23.33 -6.71
CA GLU A 360 23.08 -23.11 -7.54
C GLU A 360 23.73 -21.74 -7.26
N ALA A 361 25.03 -21.63 -7.53
CA ALA A 361 25.76 -20.38 -7.52
C ALA A 361 26.72 -20.27 -8.71
N ALA A 362 26.87 -19.07 -9.23
CA ALA A 362 27.81 -18.76 -10.31
C ALA A 362 29.13 -18.23 -9.76
N ILE A 363 30.23 -18.69 -10.33
CA ILE A 363 31.54 -18.06 -10.15
C ILE A 363 31.60 -16.80 -11.02
N LEU A 364 31.91 -15.67 -10.38
CA LEU A 364 32.01 -14.38 -11.07
C LEU A 364 33.31 -14.23 -11.88
N ASN A 365 34.36 -14.98 -11.52
CA ASN A 365 35.64 -14.92 -12.21
C ASN A 365 35.61 -15.75 -13.51
N VAL A 366 35.72 -15.05 -14.65
CA VAL A 366 35.66 -15.65 -15.99
C VAL A 366 36.74 -16.69 -16.26
N ASP A 367 37.89 -16.61 -15.58
CA ASP A 367 38.99 -17.58 -15.74
C ASP A 367 38.68 -18.95 -15.14
N PHE A 368 37.60 -19.08 -14.36
CA PHE A 368 37.20 -20.30 -13.66
C PHE A 368 35.82 -20.84 -14.11
N GLN A 369 35.32 -20.37 -15.26
CA GLN A 369 34.04 -20.80 -15.82
C GLN A 369 34.04 -22.28 -16.26
N ASP A 370 35.19 -22.78 -16.71
CA ASP A 370 35.45 -24.20 -16.96
C ASP A 370 36.60 -24.67 -16.05
N ALA A 371 36.24 -25.22 -14.89
CA ALA A 371 37.18 -25.60 -13.84
C ALA A 371 36.67 -26.81 -13.02
N ASP A 372 37.59 -27.48 -12.33
CA ASP A 372 37.22 -28.48 -11.32
C ASP A 372 37.20 -27.81 -9.94
N ILE A 373 36.12 -27.98 -9.19
CA ILE A 373 35.95 -27.49 -7.82
C ILE A 373 35.99 -28.66 -6.84
N PHE A 374 36.86 -28.55 -5.85
CA PHE A 374 37.03 -29.44 -4.72
C PHE A 374 36.34 -28.80 -3.53
N ILE A 375 35.43 -29.52 -2.90
CA ILE A 375 34.59 -29.03 -1.81
C ILE A 375 35.00 -29.77 -0.54
N TYR A 376 35.18 -29.03 0.54
CA TYR A 376 35.58 -29.53 1.84
C TYR A 376 34.57 -29.09 2.89
N ASN A 377 34.37 -29.93 3.91
CA ASN A 377 33.65 -29.51 5.11
C ASN A 377 34.52 -28.55 5.95
N THR A 378 33.94 -27.97 7.00
CA THR A 378 34.64 -27.05 7.90
C THR A 378 35.79 -27.68 8.70
N LEU A 379 35.90 -29.02 8.70
CA LEU A 379 37.02 -29.76 9.29
C LEU A 379 38.16 -30.03 8.29
N GLY A 380 38.05 -29.52 7.06
CA GLY A 380 39.05 -29.72 6.00
C GLY A 380 38.99 -31.07 5.30
N SER A 381 38.00 -31.92 5.60
CA SER A 381 37.79 -33.18 4.86
C SER A 381 37.17 -32.87 3.51
N GLN A 382 37.77 -33.38 2.44
CA GLN A 382 37.17 -33.27 1.10
C GLN A 382 35.90 -34.11 1.05
N ILE A 383 34.79 -33.48 0.70
CA ILE A 383 33.47 -34.11 0.63
C ILE A 383 33.01 -34.33 -0.82
N GLY A 384 33.60 -33.63 -1.78
CA GLY A 384 33.23 -33.79 -3.18
C GLY A 384 34.18 -33.09 -4.14
N ILE A 385 34.10 -33.53 -5.40
CA ILE A 385 34.66 -32.82 -6.56
C ILE A 385 33.52 -32.63 -7.54
N ARG A 386 33.39 -31.45 -8.13
CA ARG A 386 32.44 -31.15 -9.20
C ARG A 386 33.17 -30.49 -10.36
N LYS A 387 32.65 -30.72 -11.58
CA LYS A 387 33.12 -30.02 -12.77
C LYS A 387 32.14 -28.88 -13.05
N LEU A 388 32.68 -27.67 -13.08
CA LEU A 388 31.91 -26.48 -13.41
C LEU A 388 31.64 -26.47 -14.91
N LYS A 389 30.41 -26.11 -15.28
CA LYS A 389 30.00 -25.84 -16.66
C LYS A 389 29.43 -24.43 -16.67
N ALA A 390 30.02 -23.54 -17.45
CA ALA A 390 29.66 -22.12 -17.46
C ALA A 390 29.66 -21.51 -16.03
N GLY A 391 30.62 -21.91 -15.21
CA GLY A 391 30.89 -21.33 -13.89
C GLY A 391 29.85 -21.63 -12.82
N ILE A 392 28.85 -22.49 -13.10
CA ILE A 392 27.81 -22.82 -12.13
C ILE A 392 28.23 -23.99 -11.26
N VAL A 393 28.16 -23.80 -9.93
CA VAL A 393 28.17 -24.87 -8.94
C VAL A 393 26.74 -25.16 -8.52
N TYR A 394 26.38 -26.45 -8.52
CA TYR A 394 25.08 -26.92 -8.03
C TYR A 394 25.24 -27.48 -6.62
N ARG A 395 24.24 -27.27 -5.77
CA ARG A 395 24.17 -27.83 -4.42
C ARG A 395 24.23 -29.35 -4.44
N GLU A 396 23.46 -29.96 -5.34
CA GLU A 396 23.26 -31.41 -5.43
C GLU A 396 22.88 -32.03 -4.07
N ASP A 397 23.75 -32.85 -3.49
CA ASP A 397 23.57 -33.60 -2.24
C ASP A 397 24.14 -32.89 -1.00
N LEU A 398 24.71 -31.69 -1.17
CA LEU A 398 25.28 -30.95 -0.06
C LEU A 398 24.18 -30.41 0.86
N PRO A 399 24.19 -30.76 2.16
CA PRO A 399 23.26 -30.17 3.13
C PRO A 399 23.55 -28.69 3.36
N ASN A 400 22.61 -28.00 4.02
CA ASN A 400 22.83 -26.61 4.45
C ASN A 400 24.07 -26.53 5.32
N GLY A 401 24.95 -25.58 5.03
CA GLY A 401 26.21 -25.46 5.76
C GLY A 401 27.25 -24.61 5.06
N LEU A 402 28.28 -24.27 5.83
CA LEU A 402 29.49 -23.61 5.34
C LEU A 402 30.43 -24.66 4.75
N TYR A 403 30.90 -24.39 3.54
CA TYR A 403 31.88 -25.23 2.85
C TYR A 403 33.10 -24.41 2.49
N LEU A 404 34.26 -25.08 2.52
CA LEU A 404 35.48 -24.55 1.94
C LEU A 404 35.61 -25.12 0.53
N PHE A 405 36.20 -24.35 -0.38
CA PHE A 405 36.48 -24.84 -1.72
C PHE A 405 37.91 -24.55 -2.14
N LYS A 406 38.38 -25.38 -3.06
CA LYS A 406 39.52 -25.11 -3.94
C LYS A 406 39.01 -25.28 -5.37
N VAL A 407 39.29 -24.34 -6.25
CA VAL A 407 38.93 -24.43 -7.66
C VAL A 407 40.19 -24.33 -8.52
N VAL A 408 40.26 -25.17 -9.55
CA VAL A 408 41.41 -25.28 -10.45
C VAL A 408 40.93 -25.21 -11.89
N ASN A 409 41.36 -24.18 -12.63
CA ASN A 409 40.95 -24.03 -14.03
C ASN A 409 41.81 -24.88 -14.98
N THR A 410 41.42 -24.91 -16.26
CA THR A 410 42.12 -25.66 -17.32
C THR A 410 43.58 -25.23 -17.55
N LYS A 411 43.97 -24.04 -17.09
CA LYS A 411 45.35 -23.52 -17.14
C LYS A 411 46.16 -23.87 -15.88
N GLY A 412 45.57 -24.58 -14.92
CA GLY A 412 46.21 -24.94 -13.65
C GLY A 412 46.30 -23.80 -12.63
N GLN A 413 45.55 -22.71 -12.84
CA GLN A 413 45.44 -21.65 -11.84
C GLN A 413 44.49 -22.08 -10.74
N GLU A 414 44.83 -21.76 -9.49
CA GLU A 414 44.07 -22.15 -8.32
C GLU A 414 43.48 -20.93 -7.60
N SER A 415 42.32 -21.15 -6.97
CA SER A 415 41.74 -20.23 -6.00
C SER A 415 41.10 -21.04 -4.87
N ILE A 416 41.17 -20.53 -3.65
CA ILE A 416 40.55 -21.14 -2.47
C ILE A 416 39.61 -20.15 -1.81
N GLY A 417 38.58 -20.65 -1.15
CA GLY A 417 37.64 -19.79 -0.45
C GLY A 417 36.57 -20.58 0.29
N ARG A 418 35.44 -19.92 0.53
CA ARG A 418 34.29 -20.51 1.20
C ARG A 418 32.98 -20.09 0.53
N PHE A 419 31.98 -20.96 0.59
CA PHE A 419 30.60 -20.64 0.20
C PHE A 419 29.61 -21.23 1.21
N LEU A 420 28.41 -20.66 1.27
CA LEU A 420 27.35 -21.06 2.18
C LEU A 420 26.16 -21.60 1.39
N ILE A 421 25.65 -22.76 1.79
CA ILE A 421 24.41 -23.35 1.28
C ILE A 421 23.30 -23.17 2.32
N ASN A 422 22.13 -22.66 1.90
CA ASN A 422 20.97 -22.40 2.77
C ASN A 422 19.74 -23.25 2.48
#